data_AF-A0A9D4RCA6-F1
#
_entry.id   AF-A0A9D4RCA6-F1
#
_cell.length_a   1.000
_cell.length_b   1.000
_cell.length_c   1.000
_cell.angle_alpha   90.00
_cell.angle_beta   90.00
_cell.angle_gamma   90.00
#
_symmetry.space_group_name_H-M   'P 1'
#
loop_
_entity.id
_entity.type
_entity.pdbx_description
1 polymer ?
#
loop_
_entity_poly.entity_id
_entity_poly.type
_entity_poly.pdbx_seq_one_letter_code
_entity_poly.pdbx_strand_id
1 'polypeptide(L)' 'MQDATTRIRKERIMWPKASEKSWKQLDEDLEIILETSLQGSVVRKLTTLTTLIYSVGRERFELEEGVARKEPPKPNRRRI' A
#
# COMPACT_ATOMS: atom_id res chain seq x y z
N MET A 1 -32.76 -3.58 4.20
CA MET A 1 -31.68 -4.56 3.94
C MET A 1 -30.40 -3.76 3.75
N GLN A 2 -29.44 -3.86 4.67
CA GLN A 2 -28.18 -3.10 4.60
C GLN A 2 -27.12 -3.98 3.94
N ASP A 3 -26.68 -3.57 2.75
CA ASP A 3 -25.64 -4.23 1.98
C ASP A 3 -24.28 -3.97 2.65
N ALA A 4 -23.78 -4.99 3.36
CA ALA A 4 -22.44 -4.96 3.94
C ALA A 4 -21.43 -5.00 2.79
N THR A 5 -21.04 -3.83 2.29
CA THR A 5 -19.92 -3.70 1.35
C THR A 5 -18.65 -4.12 2.09
N THR A 6 -18.32 -5.40 2.06
CA THR A 6 -17.01 -5.94 2.40
C THR A 6 -16.03 -5.34 1.40
N ARG A 7 -15.58 -4.11 1.67
CA ARG A 7 -14.46 -3.50 0.96
C ARG A 7 -13.26 -4.40 1.21
N ILE A 8 -12.98 -5.30 0.28
CA ILE A 8 -11.79 -6.14 0.29
C ILE A 8 -10.61 -5.17 0.40
N ARG A 9 -9.94 -5.19 1.56
CA ARG A 9 -8.79 -4.32 1.78
C ARG A 9 -7.68 -4.78 0.86
N LYS A 10 -7.01 -3.83 0.21
CA LYS A 10 -5.82 -4.09 -0.57
C LYS A 10 -4.74 -4.73 0.33
N GLU A 11 -3.97 -5.64 -0.25
CA GLU A 11 -2.84 -6.28 0.41
C GLU A 11 -1.84 -5.20 0.85
N ARG A 12 -1.25 -5.37 2.03
CA ARG A 12 -0.30 -4.38 2.55
C ARG A 12 1.06 -4.68 1.93
N ILE A 13 1.68 -3.67 1.35
CA ILE A 13 3.02 -3.76 0.80
C ILE A 13 4.01 -3.62 1.96
N MET A 14 4.98 -4.51 2.06
CA MET A 14 6.11 -4.35 2.98
C MET A 14 7.07 -3.31 2.39
N TRP A 15 6.84 -2.06 2.77
CA TRP A 15 7.70 -0.97 2.35
C TRP A 15 9.12 -1.13 2.91
N PRO A 16 10.16 -0.80 2.12
CA PRO A 16 11.53 -0.87 2.59
C PRO A 16 11.78 0.13 3.72
N LYS A 17 12.81 -0.10 4.54
CA LYS A 17 13.16 0.84 5.60
C LYS A 17 13.52 2.20 4.99
N ALA A 18 13.23 3.29 5.70
CA ALA A 18 13.41 4.65 5.19
C ALA A 18 14.85 4.96 4.72
N SER A 19 15.85 4.25 5.23
CA SER A 19 17.27 4.42 4.87
C SER A 19 17.71 3.60 3.65
N GLU A 20 16.83 2.78 3.07
CA GLU A 20 17.20 1.90 1.96
C GLU A 20 17.22 2.64 0.62
N LYS A 21 18.21 2.29 -0.22
CA LYS A 21 18.38 2.86 -1.57
C LYS A 21 17.23 2.49 -2.53
N SER A 22 16.45 1.46 -2.19
CA SER A 22 15.27 1.01 -2.93
C SER A 22 14.22 2.10 -3.06
N TRP A 23 14.14 3.05 -2.12
CA TRP A 23 13.27 4.22 -2.24
C TRP A 23 13.65 5.13 -3.42
N LYS A 24 14.95 5.35 -3.64
CA LYS A 24 15.44 6.18 -4.75
C LYS A 24 15.12 5.53 -6.10
N GLN A 25 15.31 4.22 -6.19
CA GLN A 25 14.98 3.47 -7.40
C GLN A 25 13.47 3.43 -7.67
N LEU A 26 12.66 3.34 -6.62
CA LEU A 26 11.20 3.43 -6.77
C LEU A 26 10.78 4.80 -7.29
N ASP A 27 11.36 5.88 -6.76
CA ASP A 27 11.06 7.24 -7.18
C ASP A 27 11.43 7.48 -8.65
N GLU A 28 12.62 7.07 -9.06
CA GLU A 28 13.09 7.15 -10.47
C GLU A 28 12.15 6.38 -11.42
N ASP A 29 11.73 5.17 -11.05
CA ASP A 29 10.81 4.38 -11.88
C ASP A 29 9.42 5.01 -11.97
N LEU A 30 8.91 5.57 -10.86
CA LEU A 30 7.63 6.27 -10.86
C LEU A 30 7.68 7.53 -11.72
N GLU A 31 8.78 8.29 -11.69
CA GLU A 31 9.00 9.45 -12.54
C GLU A 31 8.94 9.05 -14.02
N ILE A 32 9.72 8.03 -14.43
CA ILE A 32 9.72 7.51 -15.81
C ILE A 32 8.33 7.04 -16.22
N ILE A 33 7.64 6.28 -15.37
CA ILE A 33 6.29 5.78 -15.66
C ILE A 33 5.31 6.94 -15.82
N LEU A 34 5.37 7.97 -14.97
CA LEU A 34 4.47 9.12 -15.07
C LEU A 34 4.73 9.98 -16.30
N GLU A 35 5.99 10.14 -16.70
CA GLU A 35 6.37 10.86 -17.90
C GLU A 35 5.92 10.12 -19.17
N THR A 36 6.10 8.80 -19.20
CA THR A 36 5.78 7.96 -20.35
C THR A 36 4.28 7.65 -20.48
N SER A 37 3.59 7.38 -19.38
CA SER A 37 2.19 6.94 -19.39
C SER A 37 1.17 8.08 -19.38
N LEU A 38 1.55 9.28 -18.94
CA LEU A 38 0.64 10.42 -18.82
C LEU A 38 1.15 11.67 -19.53
N GLN A 39 0.84 11.75 -20.83
CA GLN A 39 0.67 13.04 -21.49
C GLN A 39 -0.75 13.56 -21.19
N GLY A 40 -0.87 14.63 -20.39
CA GLY A 40 -2.17 15.21 -20.02
C GLY A 40 -2.18 16.02 -18.72
N SER A 41 -3.39 16.40 -18.27
CA SER A 41 -3.61 17.23 -17.08
C SER A 41 -3.00 16.65 -15.81
N VAL A 42 -2.33 17.51 -15.02
CA VAL A 42 -1.72 17.20 -13.72
C VAL A 42 -2.69 16.50 -12.76
N VAL A 43 -3.98 16.84 -12.80
CA VAL A 43 -5.02 16.22 -11.96
C VAL A 43 -5.17 14.73 -12.26
N ARG A 44 -5.08 14.34 -13.53
CA ARG A 44 -5.13 12.94 -13.95
C ARG A 44 -3.88 12.17 -13.50
N LYS A 45 -2.71 12.83 -13.50
CA LYS A 45 -1.46 12.27 -12.97
C LYS A 45 -1.59 11.95 -11.49
N LEU A 46 -2.04 12.91 -10.68
CA LEU A 46 -2.24 12.72 -9.23
C LEU A 46 -3.24 11.60 -8.89
N THR A 47 -4.35 11.54 -9.63
CA THR A 47 -5.37 10.50 -9.43
C THR A 47 -4.82 9.10 -9.74
N THR A 48 -3.98 9.00 -10.78
CA THR A 48 -3.41 7.72 -11.23
C THR A 48 -2.18 7.32 -10.41
N LEU A 49 -1.45 8.30 -9.86
CA LEU A 49 -0.23 8.10 -9.08
C LEU A 49 -0.43 7.14 -7.91
N THR A 50 -1.52 7.28 -7.17
CA THR A 50 -1.82 6.40 -6.03
C THR A 50 -1.97 4.94 -6.45
N THR A 51 -2.59 4.71 -7.62
CA THR A 51 -2.74 3.36 -8.18
C THR A 51 -1.40 2.84 -8.68
N LEU A 52 -0.61 3.67 -9.35
CA LEU A 52 0.72 3.32 -9.86
C LEU A 52 1.69 2.97 -8.74
N ILE A 53 1.79 3.80 -7.69
CA ILE A 53 2.63 3.54 -6.51
C ILE A 53 2.28 2.19 -5.91
N TYR A 54 0.98 1.89 -5.76
CA TYR A 54 0.55 0.61 -5.23
C TYR A 54 0.91 -0.56 -6.16
N SER A 55 0.69 -0.43 -7.47
CA SER A 55 1.00 -1.50 -8.43
C SER A 55 2.51 -1.77 -8.51
N VAL A 56 3.33 -0.72 -8.69
CA VAL A 56 4.78 -0.82 -8.76
C VAL A 56 5.35 -1.33 -7.43
N GLY A 57 4.84 -0.82 -6.31
CA GLY A 57 5.24 -1.29 -4.99
C GLY A 57 4.89 -2.77 -4.76
N ARG A 58 3.72 -3.22 -5.20
CA ARG A 58 3.29 -4.63 -5.10
C ARG A 58 4.09 -5.57 -5.99
N GLU A 59 4.52 -5.12 -7.17
CA GLU A 59 5.36 -5.92 -8.07
C GLU A 59 6.79 -6.04 -7.55
N ARG A 60 7.30 -5.01 -6.89
CA ARG A 60 8.71 -4.90 -6.51
C ARG A 60 9.02 -5.31 -5.08
N PHE A 61 8.07 -5.12 -4.17
CA PHE A 61 8.22 -5.46 -2.76
C PHE A 61 7.30 -6.61 -2.37
N GLU A 62 7.72 -7.32 -1.34
CA GLU A 62 6.91 -8.38 -0.76
C GLU A 62 5.61 -7.82 -0.19
N LEU A 63 4.56 -8.63 -0.29
CA LEU A 63 3.31 -8.35 0.39
C LEU A 63 3.42 -8.86 1.82
N GLU A 64 2.94 -8.05 2.76
CA GLU A 64 2.84 -8.45 4.16
C GLU A 64 1.90 -9.66 4.23
N GLU A 65 2.47 -10.85 4.49
CA GLU A 65 1.66 -12.02 4.80
C GLU A 65 0.73 -11.63 5.93
N GLY A 66 -0.58 -11.77 5.70
CA GLY A 66 -1.60 -11.18 6.56
C GLY A 66 -1.33 -11.50 8.02
N VAL A 67 -0.83 -10.51 8.77
CA VAL A 67 -0.55 -10.67 10.19
C VAL A 67 -1.84 -11.16 10.82
N ALA A 68 -1.85 -12.41 11.27
CA ALA A 68 -3.00 -13.01 11.94
C ALA A 68 -3.46 -12.01 12.99
N ARG A 69 -4.74 -11.60 12.91
CA ARG A 69 -5.31 -10.58 13.78
C ARG A 69 -4.94 -10.95 15.20
N LYS A 70 -4.07 -10.16 15.86
CA LYS A 70 -3.77 -10.37 17.27
C LYS A 70 -5.10 -10.29 18.01
N GLU A 71 -5.47 -11.38 18.68
CA GLU A 71 -6.71 -11.43 19.45
C GLU A 71 -6.76 -10.21 20.38
N PRO A 72 -7.92 -9.54 20.51
CA PRO A 72 -8.04 -8.41 21.41
C PRO A 72 -7.58 -8.82 22.81
N PRO A 73 -6.89 -7.94 23.55
CA PRO A 73 -6.33 -8.26 24.86
C PRO A 73 -7.42 -8.82 25.78
N LYS A 74 -7.26 -10.09 26.17
CA LYS A 74 -8.18 -10.80 27.06
C LYS A 74 -8.14 -10.11 28.43
N PRO A 75 -9.28 -9.73 29.03
CA PRO A 75 -9.27 -9.02 30.31
C PRO A 75 -8.61 -9.86 31.41
N ASN A 76 -7.78 -9.20 32.20
CA ASN A 76 -6.95 -9.79 33.24
C ASN A 76 -7.83 -10.49 34.30
N ARG A 77 -7.59 -11.79 34.54
CA ARG A 77 -8.40 -12.65 35.43
C ARG A 77 -8.16 -12.42 36.94
N ARG A 78 -7.37 -11.42 37.34
CA ARG A 78 -7.11 -11.11 38.75
C ARG A 78 -8.09 -10.06 39.29
N ARG A 79 -9.35 -10.46 39.43
CA ARG A 79 -10.27 -9.89 40.43
C ARG A 79 -11.21 -11.01 40.87
N ILE A 80 -10.77 -11.79 41.85
CA ILE A 80 -11.61 -12.37 42.91
C ILE A 80 -10.71 -12.51 44.13
#